data_AF-A0A225SNH3-F1
#
_entry.id   AF-A0A225SNH3-F1
#
_cell.length_a   1.000
_cell.length_b   1.000
_cell.length_c   1.000
_cell.angle_alpha   90.00
_cell.angle_beta   90.00
_cell.angle_gamma   90.00
#
_symmetry.space_group_name_H-M   'P 1'
#
loop_
_entity.id
_entity.type
_entity.pdbx_description
1 polymer ?
#
loop_
_entity_poly.entity_id
_entity_poly.type
_entity_poly.pdbx_seq_one_letter_code
_entity_poly.pdbx_strand_id
1 'polypeptide(L)'
;MNYEFGLDINDLFRNEHEALTFAFNFQSQQYPLSPMSKLGSLEALGQGKGLVSVDGAAQAGIIRKRLDRLADARRHCLVARFSTKYEECPCCKGSRPLPEWREAIVFLREWSAFQVSGLSFANVREAIIMNYFDKKVSVTDAADRVHMNLRTARHHQKKIQDKLKVLELEALGEIRAALELSTAD
;
A
#
# COMPACT_ATOMS: atom_id res chain seq x y z
N MET A 1 22.79 6.48 -12.18
CA MET A 1 23.71 5.46 -11.61
C MET A 1 23.85 5.80 -10.14
N ASN A 2 22.93 5.27 -9.32
CA ASN A 2 22.76 5.67 -7.93
C ASN A 2 23.66 4.82 -7.02
N TYR A 3 24.96 5.14 -7.02
CA TYR A 3 25.91 4.64 -6.03
C TYR A 3 25.78 5.46 -4.74
N GLU A 4 24.89 5.05 -3.84
CA GLU A 4 24.93 5.52 -2.45
C GLU A 4 25.06 4.30 -1.53
N PHE A 5 26.13 4.28 -0.73
CA PHE A 5 26.54 3.18 0.17
C PHE A 5 27.09 1.91 -0.50
N GLY A 6 27.47 1.97 -1.78
CA GLY A 6 28.21 0.89 -2.46
C GLY A 6 27.35 -0.25 -3.02
N LEU A 7 26.02 -0.09 -3.04
CA LEU A 7 25.07 -1.01 -3.67
C LEU A 7 24.09 -0.22 -4.54
N ASP A 8 23.93 -0.60 -5.80
CA ASP A 8 22.92 0.00 -6.70
C ASP A 8 21.53 -0.55 -6.34
N ILE A 9 20.53 0.32 -6.29
CA ILE A 9 19.13 -0.07 -6.06
C ILE A 9 18.65 -1.10 -7.11
N ASN A 10 19.21 -1.04 -8.32
CA ASN A 10 18.96 -2.00 -9.40
C ASN A 10 19.48 -3.42 -9.09
N ASP A 11 20.53 -3.54 -8.28
CA ASP A 11 21.03 -4.85 -7.83
C ASP A 11 20.12 -5.45 -6.73
N LEU A 12 19.46 -4.57 -5.97
CA LEU A 12 18.60 -4.93 -4.85
C LEU A 12 17.18 -5.31 -5.27
N PHE A 13 16.57 -4.58 -6.20
CA PHE A 13 15.17 -4.78 -6.57
C PHE A 13 14.99 -4.91 -8.08
N ARG A 14 14.25 -5.94 -8.51
CA ARG A 14 13.96 -6.15 -9.95
C ARG A 14 12.91 -5.18 -10.48
N ASN A 15 12.04 -4.67 -9.61
CA ASN A 15 10.94 -3.79 -9.98
C ASN A 15 10.45 -3.00 -8.75
N GLU A 16 9.61 -2.00 -9.01
CA GLU A 16 8.98 -1.13 -8.02
C GLU A 16 8.11 -1.90 -7.02
N HIS A 17 7.47 -2.99 -7.43
CA HIS A 17 6.66 -3.80 -6.53
C HIS A 17 7.52 -4.44 -5.43
N GLU A 18 8.68 -4.97 -5.78
CA GLU A 18 9.62 -5.57 -4.84
C GLU A 18 10.19 -4.50 -3.89
N ALA A 19 10.60 -3.36 -4.44
CA ALA A 19 11.12 -2.22 -3.68
C ALA A 19 10.08 -1.67 -2.68
N LEU A 20 8.84 -1.43 -3.12
CA LEU A 20 7.77 -0.94 -2.26
C LEU A 20 7.37 -1.97 -1.20
N THR A 21 7.25 -3.25 -1.58
CA THR A 21 6.94 -4.32 -0.62
C THR A 21 8.02 -4.41 0.45
N PHE A 22 9.29 -4.30 0.08
CA PHE A 22 10.40 -4.24 1.03
C PHE A 22 10.28 -3.02 1.95
N ALA A 23 10.12 -1.82 1.39
CA ALA A 23 10.12 -0.58 2.17
C ALA A 23 8.96 -0.51 3.19
N PHE A 24 7.76 -0.96 2.81
CA PHE A 24 6.60 -0.96 3.71
C PHE A 24 6.65 -2.07 4.78
N ASN A 25 7.28 -3.22 4.48
CA ASN A 25 7.41 -4.31 5.45
C ASN A 25 8.63 -4.17 6.37
N PHE A 26 9.65 -3.42 5.97
CA PHE A 26 10.83 -3.20 6.83
C PHE A 26 10.45 -2.46 8.12
N GLN A 27 9.51 -1.48 8.05
CA GLN A 27 9.05 -0.74 9.22
C GLN A 27 8.25 -1.59 10.22
N SER A 28 7.46 -2.57 9.77
CA SER A 28 6.70 -3.43 10.68
C SER A 28 7.60 -4.37 11.50
N GLN A 29 8.84 -4.60 11.05
CA GLN A 29 9.85 -5.44 11.72
C GLN A 29 10.69 -4.67 12.76
N GLN A 30 10.59 -3.33 12.82
CA GLN A 30 11.30 -2.52 13.81
C GLN A 30 10.58 -2.39 15.16
N TYR A 31 9.35 -2.92 15.29
CA TYR A 31 8.80 -3.18 16.63
C TYR A 31 9.78 -4.08 17.40
N PRO A 32 10.05 -3.84 18.69
CA PRO A 32 11.11 -4.52 19.43
C PRO A 32 10.79 -6.01 19.55
N LEU A 33 11.16 -6.77 18.53
CA LEU A 33 11.21 -8.22 18.55
C LEU A 33 12.25 -8.59 19.59
N SER A 34 11.86 -9.41 20.56
CA SER A 34 12.79 -9.98 21.53
C SER A 34 13.96 -10.64 20.78
N PRO A 35 15.18 -10.67 21.34
CA PRO A 35 16.33 -11.31 20.70
C PRO A 35 16.06 -12.74 20.21
N MET A 36 15.16 -13.46 20.88
CA MET A 36 14.74 -14.82 20.53
C MET A 36 13.80 -14.86 19.30
N SER A 37 12.94 -13.85 19.16
CA SER A 37 12.06 -13.68 17.99
C SER A 37 12.83 -13.28 16.72
N LYS A 38 13.93 -12.53 16.86
CA LYS A 38 14.84 -12.23 15.74
C LYS A 38 15.49 -13.49 15.18
N LEU A 39 15.81 -14.46 16.03
CA LEU A 39 16.41 -15.74 15.63
C LEU A 39 15.41 -16.65 14.88
N GLY A 40 14.15 -16.69 15.31
CA GLY A 40 13.09 -17.46 14.62
C GLY A 40 12.62 -16.82 13.31
N SER A 41 12.63 -15.48 13.21
CA SER A 41 12.30 -14.78 11.96
C SER A 41 13.39 -14.95 10.88
N LEU A 42 14.63 -15.21 11.28
CA LEU A 42 15.73 -15.52 10.35
C LEU A 42 15.53 -16.86 9.61
N GLU A 43 14.85 -17.83 10.23
CA GLU A 43 14.52 -19.12 9.58
C GLU A 43 13.28 -19.03 8.68
N ALA A 44 12.33 -18.13 8.98
CA ALA A 44 11.15 -17.89 8.15
C ALA A 44 11.44 -17.02 6.91
N LEU A 45 12.55 -16.29 6.92
CA LEU A 45 13.05 -15.48 5.81
C LEU A 45 13.95 -16.34 4.92
N GLY A 46 13.29 -17.12 4.05
CA GLY A 46 13.96 -17.84 2.97
C GLY A 46 14.99 -16.95 2.25
N GLN A 47 16.16 -17.53 2.00
CA GLN A 47 17.28 -17.02 1.21
C GLN A 47 16.98 -15.73 0.41
N GLY A 48 17.26 -14.56 0.98
CA GLY A 48 16.95 -13.28 0.36
C GLY A 48 17.96 -12.18 0.72
N LYS A 49 18.97 -12.02 -0.15
CA LYS A 49 19.83 -10.83 -0.36
C LYS A 49 20.53 -10.15 0.83
N GLY A 50 20.47 -10.66 2.06
CA GLY A 50 21.33 -10.19 3.16
C GLY A 50 20.97 -8.81 3.74
N LEU A 51 19.73 -8.33 3.57
CA LEU A 51 19.29 -7.02 4.07
C LEU A 51 18.88 -7.03 5.56
N VAL A 52 19.50 -7.88 6.38
CA VAL A 52 19.34 -7.90 7.84
C VAL A 52 20.39 -6.95 8.45
N SER A 53 20.33 -5.66 8.12
CA SER A 53 21.31 -4.67 8.61
C SER A 53 20.76 -3.23 8.61
N VAL A 54 21.58 -2.30 9.12
CA VAL A 54 21.38 -0.84 9.04
C VAL A 54 21.18 -0.37 7.60
N ASP A 55 21.77 -1.07 6.63
CA ASP A 55 21.65 -0.76 5.21
C ASP A 55 20.22 -0.99 4.70
N GLY A 56 19.52 -2.02 5.20
CA GLY A 56 18.11 -2.25 4.89
C GLY A 56 17.20 -1.10 5.35
N ALA A 57 17.50 -0.52 6.52
CA ALA A 57 16.77 0.65 7.04
C ALA A 57 17.02 1.90 6.20
N ALA A 58 18.26 2.11 5.78
CA ALA A 58 18.63 3.19 4.87
C ALA A 58 17.91 3.05 3.53
N GLN A 59 17.92 1.85 2.93
CA GLN A 59 17.24 1.58 1.66
C GLN A 59 15.72 1.78 1.76
N ALA A 60 15.08 1.26 2.80
CA ALA A 60 13.65 1.49 3.05
C ALA A 60 13.35 2.99 3.22
N GLY A 61 14.18 3.72 3.95
CA GLY A 61 14.06 5.17 4.14
C GLY A 61 14.20 5.95 2.82
N ILE A 62 15.14 5.57 1.96
CA ILE A 62 15.32 6.18 0.64
C ILE A 62 14.07 5.98 -0.22
N ILE A 63 13.54 4.75 -0.30
CA ILE A 63 12.33 4.47 -1.09
C ILE A 63 11.14 5.28 -0.56
N ARG A 64 10.96 5.37 0.76
CA ARG A 64 9.90 6.18 1.39
C ARG A 64 10.06 7.67 1.11
N LYS A 65 11.28 8.20 1.17
CA LYS A 65 11.57 9.60 0.80
C LYS A 65 11.26 9.90 -0.67
N ARG A 66 11.42 8.93 -1.56
CA ARG A 66 11.03 9.07 -2.98
C ARG A 66 9.51 9.06 -3.12
N LEU A 67 8.82 8.21 -2.36
CA LEU A 67 7.36 8.18 -2.27
C LEU A 67 6.77 9.53 -1.82
N ASP A 68 7.41 10.20 -0.85
CA ASP A 68 6.98 11.50 -0.32
C ASP A 68 7.06 12.64 -1.35
N ARG A 69 7.79 12.45 -2.46
CA ARG A 69 7.89 13.43 -3.55
C ARG A 69 6.79 13.27 -4.60
N LEU A 70 6.04 12.18 -4.57
CA LEU A 70 4.91 11.97 -5.48
C LEU A 70 3.75 12.90 -5.11
N ALA A 71 2.92 13.23 -6.09
CA ALA A 71 1.63 13.88 -5.83
C ALA A 71 0.78 13.06 -4.85
N ASP A 72 0.01 13.72 -3.98
CA ASP A 72 -0.68 13.08 -2.86
C ASP A 72 -1.57 11.91 -3.28
N ALA A 73 -2.31 12.02 -4.39
CA ALA A 73 -3.16 10.91 -4.86
C ALA A 73 -2.34 9.65 -5.19
N ARG A 74 -1.18 9.81 -5.84
CA ARG A 74 -0.29 8.70 -6.20
C ARG A 74 0.37 8.09 -4.97
N ARG A 75 0.86 8.94 -4.06
CA ARG A 75 1.42 8.52 -2.78
C ARG A 75 0.43 7.70 -1.97
N HIS A 76 -0.77 8.22 -1.72
CA HIS A 76 -1.80 7.49 -0.96
C HIS A 76 -2.27 6.22 -1.68
N CYS A 77 -2.30 6.18 -3.02
CA CYS A 77 -2.60 4.97 -3.78
C CYS A 77 -1.59 3.85 -3.49
N LEU A 78 -0.29 4.16 -3.54
CA LEU A 78 0.77 3.20 -3.22
C LEU A 78 0.75 2.80 -1.73
N VAL A 79 0.52 3.75 -0.82
CA VAL A 79 0.34 3.45 0.62
C VAL A 79 -0.81 2.46 0.80
N ALA A 80 -1.97 2.69 0.21
CA ALA A 80 -3.13 1.81 0.34
C ALA A 80 -2.87 0.39 -0.20
N ARG A 81 -2.02 0.25 -1.22
CA ARG A 81 -1.63 -1.03 -1.81
C ARG A 81 -0.65 -1.80 -0.94
N PHE A 82 0.47 -1.18 -0.58
CA PHE A 82 1.66 -1.87 -0.06
C PHE A 82 1.80 -1.81 1.46
N SER A 83 1.19 -0.84 2.15
CA SER A 83 1.28 -0.77 3.61
C SER A 83 0.59 -1.96 4.29
N THR A 84 1.05 -2.25 5.52
CA THR A 84 0.31 -3.15 6.41
C THR A 84 -1.04 -2.51 6.71
N LYS A 85 -2.12 -3.25 6.47
CA LYS A 85 -3.48 -2.70 6.51
C LYS A 85 -4.06 -2.71 7.92
N TYR A 86 -3.80 -3.78 8.65
CA TYR A 86 -4.39 -4.04 9.96
C TYR A 86 -3.37 -4.54 10.96
N GLU A 87 -3.67 -4.34 12.22
CA GLU A 87 -3.01 -4.94 13.37
C GLU A 87 -4.06 -5.49 14.35
N GLU A 88 -3.61 -6.29 15.30
CA GLU A 88 -4.47 -6.78 16.38
C GLU A 88 -4.73 -5.66 17.41
N CYS A 89 -5.99 -5.44 17.81
CA CYS A 89 -6.29 -4.48 18.87
C CYS A 89 -5.70 -5.00 20.19
N PRO A 90 -4.88 -4.20 20.90
CA PRO A 90 -4.41 -4.57 22.23
C PRO A 90 -5.58 -4.72 23.23
N CYS A 91 -6.72 -4.08 22.95
CA CYS A 91 -7.90 -4.01 23.81
C CYS A 91 -8.79 -5.26 23.77
N CYS A 92 -9.09 -5.76 22.57
CA CYS A 92 -10.14 -6.74 22.33
C CYS A 92 -9.73 -7.85 21.36
N LYS A 93 -8.47 -7.84 20.91
CA LYS A 93 -7.91 -8.79 19.94
C LYS A 93 -8.61 -8.79 18.56
N GLY A 94 -9.46 -7.80 18.30
CA GLY A 94 -10.09 -7.57 16.99
C GLY A 94 -9.11 -6.99 15.97
N SER A 95 -9.49 -7.00 14.69
CA SER A 95 -8.72 -6.37 13.62
C SER A 95 -8.93 -4.85 13.61
N ARG A 96 -7.85 -4.08 13.72
CA ARG A 96 -7.87 -2.61 13.68
C ARG A 96 -7.06 -2.13 12.48
N PRO A 97 -7.59 -1.22 11.63
CA PRO A 97 -6.81 -0.66 10.54
C PRO A 97 -5.68 0.22 11.08
N LEU A 98 -4.50 0.09 10.50
CA LEU A 98 -3.34 0.92 10.85
C LEU A 98 -3.58 2.38 10.40
N PRO A 99 -3.12 3.39 11.17
CA PRO A 99 -3.35 4.79 10.86
C PRO A 99 -2.94 5.20 9.45
N GLU A 100 -1.73 4.82 9.03
CA GLU A 100 -1.21 5.13 7.69
C GLU A 100 -2.12 4.59 6.57
N TRP A 101 -2.57 3.34 6.70
CA TRP A 101 -3.47 2.75 5.71
C TRP A 101 -4.84 3.43 5.73
N ARG A 102 -5.37 3.71 6.93
CA ARG A 102 -6.66 4.40 7.09
C ARG A 102 -6.65 5.80 6.48
N GLU A 103 -5.60 6.57 6.69
CA GLU A 103 -5.43 7.92 6.11
C GLU A 103 -5.43 7.86 4.59
N ALA A 104 -4.73 6.89 4.00
CA ALA A 104 -4.75 6.67 2.55
C ALA A 104 -6.14 6.33 2.01
N ILE A 105 -6.90 5.49 2.71
CA ILE A 105 -8.28 5.17 2.32
C ILE A 105 -9.19 6.41 2.40
N VAL A 106 -9.08 7.22 3.45
CA VAL A 106 -9.87 8.46 3.61
C VAL A 106 -9.55 9.46 2.50
N PHE A 107 -8.26 9.67 2.20
CA PHE A 107 -7.85 10.54 1.11
C PHE A 107 -8.41 10.05 -0.24
N LEU A 108 -8.25 8.76 -0.55
CA LEU A 108 -8.71 8.18 -1.81
C LEU A 108 -10.23 8.18 -1.95
N ARG A 109 -10.97 8.07 -0.83
CA ARG A 109 -12.42 8.24 -0.80
C ARG A 109 -12.80 9.65 -1.28
N GLU A 110 -12.18 10.68 -0.74
CA GLU A 110 -12.44 12.08 -1.10
C GLU A 110 -12.02 12.36 -2.54
N TRP A 111 -10.81 11.95 -2.93
CA TRP A 111 -10.34 12.01 -4.31
C TRP A 111 -11.34 11.36 -5.27
N SER A 112 -11.84 10.16 -4.95
CA SER A 112 -12.80 9.45 -5.82
C SER A 112 -14.14 10.17 -5.95
N ALA A 113 -14.54 10.98 -4.97
CA ALA A 113 -15.76 11.76 -5.02
C ALA A 113 -15.67 12.86 -6.10
N PHE A 114 -14.49 13.43 -6.30
CA PHE A 114 -14.21 14.34 -7.42
C PHE A 114 -14.14 13.62 -8.77
N GLN A 115 -13.67 12.36 -8.79
CA GLN A 115 -13.53 11.60 -10.05
C GLN A 115 -14.83 10.97 -10.54
N VAL A 116 -15.72 10.59 -9.63
CA VAL A 116 -16.96 9.87 -9.94
C VAL A 116 -18.10 10.43 -9.10
N SER A 117 -18.98 11.17 -9.76
CA SER A 117 -20.21 11.72 -9.17
C SER A 117 -21.33 10.66 -9.07
N GLY A 118 -22.42 11.03 -8.37
CA GLY A 118 -23.65 10.22 -8.31
C GLY A 118 -23.71 9.18 -7.19
N LEU A 119 -22.66 9.04 -6.39
CA LEU A 119 -22.66 8.19 -5.18
C LEU A 119 -22.51 9.05 -3.92
N SER A 120 -23.63 9.25 -3.22
CA SER A 120 -23.73 10.05 -1.99
C SER A 120 -23.39 9.28 -0.71
N PHE A 121 -23.45 7.95 -0.75
CA PHE A 121 -23.17 7.10 0.41
C PHE A 121 -21.66 6.93 0.60
N ALA A 122 -21.08 7.76 1.47
CA ALA A 122 -19.64 7.78 1.75
C ALA A 122 -19.11 6.42 2.25
N ASN A 123 -19.88 5.68 3.04
CA ASN A 123 -19.53 4.35 3.53
C ASN A 123 -19.46 3.29 2.40
N VAL A 124 -20.37 3.35 1.43
CA VAL A 124 -20.32 2.46 0.24
C VAL A 124 -19.12 2.82 -0.63
N ARG A 125 -18.84 4.11 -0.82
CA ARG A 125 -17.65 4.58 -1.53
C ARG A 125 -16.37 4.09 -0.86
N GLU A 126 -16.26 4.27 0.46
CA GLU A 126 -15.12 3.81 1.25
C GLU A 126 -14.94 2.29 1.12
N ALA A 127 -16.01 1.50 1.22
CA ALA A 127 -15.97 0.06 1.01
C ALA A 127 -15.50 -0.33 -0.40
N ILE A 128 -15.86 0.43 -1.44
CA ILE A 128 -15.37 0.23 -2.80
C ILE A 128 -13.86 0.48 -2.90
N ILE A 129 -13.36 1.57 -2.29
CA ILE A 129 -11.93 1.89 -2.24
C ILE A 129 -11.19 0.78 -1.49
N MET A 130 -11.63 0.42 -0.29
CA MET A 130 -11.02 -0.64 0.50
C MET A 130 -11.03 -1.98 -0.26
N ASN A 131 -12.15 -2.37 -0.89
CA ASN A 131 -12.27 -3.60 -1.68
C ASN A 131 -11.27 -3.66 -2.86
N TYR A 132 -10.88 -2.52 -3.40
CA TYR A 132 -9.87 -2.47 -4.46
C TYR A 132 -8.49 -2.92 -3.95
N PHE A 133 -8.13 -2.51 -2.73
CA PHE A 133 -6.84 -2.81 -2.11
C PHE A 133 -6.84 -4.09 -1.25
N ASP A 134 -8.00 -4.49 -0.74
CA ASP A 134 -8.22 -5.65 0.13
C ASP A 134 -9.54 -6.34 -0.22
N LYS A 135 -9.45 -7.50 -0.87
CA LYS A 135 -10.63 -8.26 -1.33
C LYS A 135 -11.49 -8.83 -0.21
N LYS A 136 -11.03 -8.77 1.05
CA LYS A 136 -11.82 -9.18 2.23
C LYS A 136 -12.99 -8.24 2.53
N VAL A 137 -12.93 -7.00 2.06
CA VAL A 137 -13.99 -6.00 2.31
C VAL A 137 -15.13 -6.18 1.32
N SER A 138 -16.35 -6.43 1.83
CA SER A 138 -17.54 -6.64 1.01
C SER A 138 -18.24 -5.31 0.66
N VAL A 139 -18.31 -5.00 -0.63
CA VAL A 139 -19.11 -3.87 -1.14
C VAL A 139 -20.61 -4.18 -1.05
N THR A 140 -20.99 -5.45 -1.18
CA THR A 140 -22.40 -5.88 -1.05
C THR A 140 -22.92 -5.56 0.33
N ASP A 141 -22.19 -5.95 1.38
CA ASP A 141 -22.60 -5.72 2.77
C ASP A 141 -22.72 -4.22 3.09
N ALA A 142 -21.82 -3.41 2.51
CA ALA A 142 -21.88 -1.96 2.66
C ALA A 142 -23.13 -1.36 1.97
N ALA A 143 -23.51 -1.87 0.81
CA ALA A 143 -24.71 -1.46 0.09
C ALA A 143 -25.99 -1.87 0.82
N ASP A 144 -26.02 -3.10 1.35
CA ASP A 144 -27.19 -3.64 2.07
C ASP A 144 -27.50 -2.85 3.34
N ARG A 145 -26.46 -2.43 4.08
CA ARG A 145 -26.60 -1.58 5.29
C ARG A 145 -27.28 -0.23 5.04
N VAL A 146 -27.24 0.26 3.81
CA VAL A 146 -27.89 1.53 3.41
C VAL A 146 -29.05 1.31 2.45
N HIS A 147 -29.50 0.05 2.31
CA HIS A 147 -30.58 -0.35 1.39
C HIS A 147 -30.36 0.12 -0.05
N MET A 148 -29.11 0.17 -0.51
CA MET A 148 -28.77 0.52 -1.88
C MET A 148 -28.97 -0.68 -2.81
N ASN A 149 -29.58 -0.44 -3.97
CA ASN A 149 -29.66 -1.44 -5.02
C ASN A 149 -28.25 -1.94 -5.43
N LEU A 150 -28.03 -3.26 -5.36
CA LEU A 150 -26.75 -3.88 -5.67
C LEU A 150 -26.24 -3.55 -7.09
N ARG A 151 -27.12 -3.43 -8.08
CA ARG A 151 -26.76 -3.02 -9.44
C ARG A 151 -26.12 -1.63 -9.44
N THR A 152 -26.69 -0.70 -8.68
CA THR A 152 -26.15 0.66 -8.51
C THR A 152 -24.79 0.62 -7.82
N ALA A 153 -24.65 -0.16 -6.75
CA ALA A 153 -23.38 -0.33 -6.04
C ALA A 153 -22.28 -0.88 -6.97
N ARG A 154 -22.58 -1.91 -7.77
CA ARG A 154 -21.63 -2.51 -8.74
C ARG A 154 -21.27 -1.57 -9.88
N HIS A 155 -22.21 -0.76 -10.36
CA HIS A 155 -21.94 0.27 -11.37
C HIS A 155 -20.92 1.30 -10.86
N HIS A 156 -21.12 1.82 -9.65
CA HIS A 156 -20.16 2.75 -9.04
C HIS A 156 -18.84 2.06 -8.68
N GLN A 157 -18.88 0.81 -8.22
CA GLN A 157 -17.69 0.02 -7.95
C GLN A 157 -16.79 -0.05 -9.19
N LYS A 158 -17.35 -0.43 -10.34
CA LYS A 158 -16.60 -0.48 -11.60
C LYS A 158 -15.96 0.87 -11.94
N LYS A 159 -16.75 1.94 -11.95
CA LYS A 159 -16.25 3.29 -12.30
C LYS A 159 -15.11 3.76 -11.39
N ILE A 160 -15.25 3.57 -10.08
CA ILE A 160 -14.23 3.99 -9.12
C ILE A 160 -12.98 3.11 -9.23
N GLN A 161 -13.14 1.80 -9.38
CA GLN A 161 -12.00 0.89 -9.55
C GLN A 161 -11.24 1.13 -10.86
N ASP A 162 -11.94 1.47 -11.95
CA ASP A 162 -11.30 1.85 -13.21
C ASP A 162 -10.44 3.12 -13.01
N LYS A 163 -10.91 4.11 -12.25
CA LYS A 163 -10.13 5.31 -11.90
C LYS A 163 -8.94 5.01 -11.00
N LEU A 164 -9.12 4.18 -9.97
CA LEU A 164 -8.02 3.75 -9.10
C LEU A 164 -6.96 2.97 -9.87
N LYS A 165 -7.36 2.12 -10.83
CA LYS A 165 -6.42 1.36 -11.67
C LYS A 165 -5.52 2.28 -12.49
N VAL A 166 -6.08 3.31 -13.10
CA VAL A 166 -5.28 4.31 -13.84
C VAL A 166 -4.33 5.04 -12.89
N LEU A 167 -4.82 5.51 -11.74
CA LEU A 167 -4.01 6.19 -10.73
C LEU A 167 -2.85 5.30 -10.24
N GLU A 168 -3.12 4.01 -9.99
CA GLU A 168 -2.12 3.05 -9.52
C GLU A 168 -1.04 2.80 -10.58
N LEU A 169 -1.44 2.62 -11.84
CA LEU A 169 -0.48 2.43 -12.94
C LEU A 169 0.41 3.66 -13.12
N GLU A 170 -0.17 4.87 -13.08
CA GLU A 170 0.60 6.12 -13.11
C GLU A 170 1.56 6.23 -11.93
N ALA A 171 1.08 5.91 -10.71
CA ALA A 171 1.89 5.97 -9.51
C ALA A 171 3.07 4.99 -9.54
N LEU A 172 2.83 3.76 -10.02
CA LEU A 172 3.87 2.74 -10.20
C LEU A 172 4.91 3.15 -11.26
N GLY A 173 4.46 3.75 -12.37
CA GLY A 173 5.37 4.29 -13.38
C GLY A 173 6.24 5.44 -12.84
N GLU A 174 5.63 6.37 -12.10
CA GLU A 174 6.33 7.53 -11.54
C GLU A 174 7.35 7.11 -10.48
N ILE A 175 6.99 6.20 -9.57
CA ILE A 175 7.95 5.72 -8.56
C ILE A 175 9.07 4.88 -9.19
N ARG A 176 8.78 4.05 -10.20
CA ARG A 176 9.81 3.32 -10.95
C ARG A 176 10.83 4.27 -11.54
N ALA A 177 10.36 5.33 -12.21
CA ALA A 177 11.23 6.36 -12.79
C ALA A 177 12.02 7.10 -11.70
N ALA A 178 11.39 7.43 -10.57
CA ALA A 178 12.03 8.12 -9.46
C ALA A 178 13.10 7.27 -8.74
N LEU A 179 13.00 5.94 -8.84
CA LEU A 179 13.98 4.97 -8.34
C LEU A 179 15.03 4.59 -9.40
N GLU A 180 14.93 5.11 -10.64
CA GLU A 180 15.83 4.76 -11.75
C GLU A 180 15.92 3.24 -12.00
N LEU A 181 14.81 2.52 -11.80
CA LEU A 181 14.77 1.07 -12.03
C LEU A 181 14.73 0.76 -13.52
N SER A 182 15.66 -0.08 -13.99
CA SER A 182 15.68 -0.53 -15.39
C SER A 182 14.38 -1.23 -15.78
N THR A 183 13.85 -0.95 -16.96
CA THR A 183 12.85 -1.82 -17.58
C THR A 183 13.54 -3.13 -17.88
N ALA A 184 13.12 -4.22 -17.24
CA ALA A 184 13.49 -5.55 -17.71
C ALA A 184 12.93 -5.69 -19.14
N ASP A 185 13.83 -5.75 -20.13
CA ASP A 185 13.53 -6.08 -21.52
C ASP A 185 12.98 -7.52 -21.63
#